data_AF-C5BQE3-F1
#
_entry.id   AF-C5BQE3-F1
#
_cell.length_a   1.000
_cell.length_b   1.000
_cell.length_c   1.000
_cell.angle_alpha   90.00
_cell.angle_beta   90.00
_cell.angle_gamma   90.00
#
_symmetry.space_group_name_H-M   'P 1'
#
loop_
_entity.id
_entity.type
_entity.pdbx_description
1 polymer ?
#
loop_
_entity_poly.entity_id
_entity_poly.type
_entity_poly.pdbx_seq_one_letter_code
_entity_poly.pdbx_strand_id
1 'polypeptide(L)'
;MLKKCVGLLMVCLWSVSASAIVVTDDSSDYDGTDVGTVDELVGEIGKREFRDLIAGQGFRGFRADAEQFWSNSLMGGDTELSLNSSTAGVGYLATDVENVYAILMPNEPGYYIVKNANFWGLFENTGASNWAVFDTSKLSSGFQLGEGPFQVDHVSGLDNVSPVPLPASMPMMGAALVVFVWMRKRMAKAKAKA
;
A
#
# COMPACT_ATOMS: atom_id res chain seq x y z
N MET A 1 -38.82 44.11 3.42
CA MET A 1 -39.38 42.92 4.11
C MET A 1 -38.36 41.81 4.07
N LEU A 2 -37.94 41.42 5.27
CA LEU A 2 -36.99 40.35 5.59
C LEU A 2 -37.60 38.99 5.26
N LYS A 3 -36.83 38.06 4.66
CA LYS A 3 -36.92 36.61 4.94
C LYS A 3 -35.69 35.88 4.41
N LYS A 4 -34.83 35.53 5.37
CA LYS A 4 -33.69 34.61 5.27
C LYS A 4 -34.21 33.16 5.23
N CYS A 5 -33.49 32.27 4.54
CA CYS A 5 -33.27 30.85 4.84
C CYS A 5 -32.14 30.38 3.88
N VAL A 6 -30.85 30.54 4.20
CA VAL A 6 -30.04 29.58 4.98
C VAL A 6 -30.37 28.13 4.61
N GLY A 7 -29.72 27.63 3.56
CA GLY A 7 -29.58 26.20 3.30
C GLY A 7 -28.13 25.80 3.59
N LEU A 8 -27.79 25.65 4.87
CA LEU A 8 -26.53 25.06 5.30
C LEU A 8 -26.68 23.55 5.13
N LEU A 9 -26.22 23.00 4.00
CA LEU A 9 -26.23 21.56 3.77
C LEU A 9 -25.14 20.94 4.63
N MET A 10 -25.56 20.33 5.73
CA MET A 10 -24.75 19.60 6.68
C MET A 10 -24.23 18.32 5.99
N VAL A 11 -23.00 18.38 5.45
CA VAL A 11 -22.27 17.20 5.00
C VAL A 11 -21.82 16.47 6.26
N CYS A 12 -22.63 15.53 6.73
CA CYS A 12 -22.21 14.56 7.73
C CYS A 12 -21.05 13.76 7.12
N LEU A 13 -19.83 14.04 7.60
CA LEU A 13 -18.67 13.17 7.44
C LEU A 13 -18.99 11.88 8.18
N TRP A 14 -19.25 10.82 7.43
CA TRP A 14 -19.22 9.46 7.97
C TRP A 14 -17.76 9.14 8.25
N SER A 15 -17.27 9.50 9.43
CA SER A 15 -16.02 8.94 9.95
C SER A 15 -16.26 7.48 10.23
N VAL A 16 -15.92 6.61 9.27
CA VAL A 16 -15.66 5.21 9.55
C VAL A 16 -14.47 5.16 10.50
N SER A 17 -14.72 4.78 11.75
CA SER A 17 -13.66 4.42 12.68
C SER A 17 -13.00 3.16 12.13
N ALA A 18 -11.82 3.30 11.52
CA ALA A 18 -10.95 2.15 11.30
C ALA A 18 -10.50 1.67 12.68
N SER A 19 -10.95 0.49 13.11
CA SER A 19 -10.38 -0.15 14.29
C SER A 19 -8.98 -0.63 13.91
N ALA A 20 -7.99 -0.17 14.66
CA ALA A 20 -6.64 -0.70 14.59
C ALA A 20 -6.62 -2.17 15.00
N ILE A 21 -5.90 -2.99 14.23
CA ILE A 21 -5.61 -4.39 14.54
C ILE A 21 -4.36 -4.41 15.40
N VAL A 22 -4.35 -5.25 16.43
CA VAL A 22 -3.30 -5.28 17.43
C VAL A 22 -2.71 -6.67 17.50
N VAL A 23 -1.38 -6.77 17.60
CA VAL A 23 -0.71 -8.05 17.88
C VAL A 23 -1.05 -8.51 19.29
N THR A 24 -1.45 -9.77 19.45
CA THR A 24 -1.78 -10.39 20.75
C THR A 24 -0.90 -11.61 21.03
N ASP A 25 0.25 -11.70 20.36
CA ASP A 25 1.21 -12.76 20.60
C ASP A 25 2.06 -12.43 21.82
N ASP A 26 1.61 -12.90 22.98
CA ASP A 26 2.25 -12.75 24.30
C ASP A 26 3.70 -13.26 24.35
N SER A 27 4.14 -14.03 23.35
CA SER A 27 5.50 -14.55 23.23
C SER A 27 6.44 -13.64 22.42
N SER A 28 5.91 -12.57 21.83
CA SER A 28 6.64 -11.62 21.00
C SER A 28 6.86 -10.29 21.71
N ASP A 29 7.96 -9.59 21.38
CA ASP A 29 8.22 -8.21 21.84
C ASP A 29 7.22 -7.18 21.25
N TYR A 30 6.29 -7.63 20.41
CA TYR A 30 5.34 -6.81 19.66
C TYR A 30 3.92 -6.92 20.20
N ASP A 31 3.67 -7.65 21.29
CA ASP A 31 2.37 -7.69 21.96
C ASP A 31 1.84 -6.27 22.27
N GLY A 32 0.59 -6.01 21.94
CA GLY A 32 -0.05 -4.70 22.07
C GLY A 32 0.31 -3.69 20.98
N THR A 33 1.09 -4.08 19.95
CA THR A 33 1.45 -3.18 18.84
C THR A 33 0.31 -3.04 17.84
N ASP A 34 -0.08 -1.80 17.54
CA ASP A 34 -0.97 -1.47 16.43
C ASP A 34 -0.27 -1.73 15.09
N VAL A 35 -0.83 -2.65 14.31
CA VAL A 35 -0.33 -3.05 13.00
C VAL A 35 -1.11 -2.43 11.85
N GLY A 36 -2.16 -1.66 12.14
CA GLY A 36 -2.99 -0.98 11.15
C GLY A 36 -4.24 -1.79 10.79
N THR A 37 -4.50 -1.92 9.49
CA THR A 37 -5.71 -2.56 8.94
C THR A 37 -5.35 -3.76 8.07
N VAL A 38 -6.32 -4.66 7.85
CA VAL A 38 -6.12 -5.81 6.93
C VAL A 38 -5.82 -5.33 5.52
N ASP A 39 -4.77 -5.88 4.93
CA ASP A 39 -4.35 -5.66 3.55
C ASP A 39 -5.31 -6.29 2.55
N GLU A 40 -5.32 -5.74 1.34
CA GLU A 40 -6.20 -6.21 0.27
C GLU A 40 -5.56 -7.38 -0.48
N LEU A 41 -6.33 -8.45 -0.69
CA LEU A 41 -5.90 -9.56 -1.54
C LEU A 41 -6.13 -9.17 -3.00
N VAL A 42 -5.04 -8.95 -3.74
CA VAL A 42 -5.09 -8.61 -5.17
C VAL A 42 -5.34 -9.85 -6.01
N GLY A 43 -4.71 -10.97 -5.65
CA GLY A 43 -4.90 -12.22 -6.36
C GLY A 43 -4.20 -13.39 -5.69
N GLU A 44 -4.70 -14.58 -5.97
CA GLU A 44 -4.07 -15.85 -5.57
C GLU A 44 -3.86 -16.74 -6.79
N ILE A 45 -2.84 -17.60 -6.74
CA ILE A 45 -2.60 -18.61 -7.76
C ILE A 45 -2.11 -19.91 -7.13
N GLY A 46 -2.68 -21.03 -7.57
CA GLY A 46 -2.23 -22.36 -7.17
C GLY A 46 -0.99 -22.80 -7.96
N LYS A 47 -0.20 -23.71 -7.41
CA LYS A 47 1.03 -24.26 -8.02
C LYS A 47 0.85 -24.80 -9.43
N ARG A 48 -0.30 -25.40 -9.71
CA ARG A 48 -0.62 -25.92 -11.04
C ARG A 48 -0.83 -24.78 -12.02
N GLU A 49 -1.71 -23.85 -11.69
CA GLU A 49 -2.00 -22.67 -12.51
C GLU A 49 -0.75 -21.81 -12.70
N PHE A 50 0.06 -21.65 -11.65
CA PHE A 50 1.30 -20.90 -11.74
C PHE A 50 2.31 -21.58 -12.66
N ARG A 51 2.41 -22.91 -12.59
CA ARG A 51 3.23 -23.69 -13.53
C ARG A 51 2.75 -23.52 -14.97
N ASP A 52 1.45 -23.53 -15.19
CA ASP A 52 0.86 -23.38 -16.52
C ASP A 52 1.07 -21.95 -17.06
N LEU A 53 1.00 -20.93 -16.20
CA LEU A 53 1.27 -19.54 -16.54
C LEU A 53 2.72 -19.31 -17.00
N ILE A 54 3.68 -19.93 -16.30
CA ILE A 54 5.11 -19.79 -16.62
C ILE A 54 5.57 -20.79 -17.69
N ALA A 55 4.74 -21.74 -18.08
CA ALA A 55 5.05 -22.72 -19.10
C ALA A 55 5.26 -22.01 -20.45
N GLY A 56 6.44 -22.19 -21.04
CA GLY A 56 6.80 -21.55 -22.31
C GLY A 56 7.36 -20.13 -22.20
N GLN A 57 7.39 -19.54 -21.00
CA GLN A 57 8.00 -18.21 -20.76
C GLN A 57 9.51 -18.26 -20.47
N GLY A 58 10.11 -19.46 -20.46
CA GLY A 58 11.55 -19.65 -20.22
C GLY A 58 11.99 -19.62 -18.75
N PHE A 59 11.05 -19.44 -17.81
CA PHE A 59 11.33 -19.50 -16.37
C PHE A 59 11.71 -20.91 -15.92
N ARG A 60 12.69 -21.02 -15.01
CA ARG A 60 13.11 -22.30 -14.40
C ARG A 60 12.57 -22.40 -12.97
N GLY A 61 11.33 -22.89 -12.84
CA GLY A 61 10.69 -23.14 -11.57
C GLY A 61 10.05 -21.89 -10.94
N PHE A 62 9.68 -22.00 -9.66
CA PHE A 62 9.01 -20.93 -8.90
C PHE A 62 10.06 -20.02 -8.23
N ARG A 63 10.74 -19.22 -9.05
CA ARG A 63 11.78 -18.28 -8.61
C ARG A 63 11.23 -16.86 -8.65
N ALA A 64 11.96 -15.92 -8.03
CA ALA A 64 11.58 -14.52 -7.92
C ALA A 64 11.15 -13.86 -9.24
N ASP A 65 11.80 -14.22 -10.36
CA ASP A 65 11.48 -13.74 -11.70
C ASP A 65 10.10 -14.22 -12.20
N ALA A 66 9.75 -15.47 -11.93
CA ALA A 66 8.43 -16.01 -12.21
C ALA A 66 7.33 -15.37 -11.34
N GLU A 67 7.63 -15.11 -10.06
CA GLU A 67 6.70 -14.48 -9.12
C GLU A 67 6.44 -13.02 -9.49
N GLN A 68 7.48 -12.30 -9.88
CA GLN A 68 7.35 -10.95 -10.42
C GLN A 68 6.54 -10.92 -11.72
N PHE A 69 6.79 -11.86 -12.65
CA PHE A 69 6.02 -11.96 -13.89
C PHE A 69 4.52 -12.18 -13.63
N TRP A 70 4.20 -13.10 -12.72
CA TRP A 70 2.81 -13.34 -12.32
C TRP A 70 2.20 -12.09 -11.67
N SER A 71 2.89 -11.45 -10.75
CA SER A 71 2.39 -10.25 -10.07
C SER A 71 2.14 -9.10 -11.05
N ASN A 72 3.04 -8.89 -12.01
CA ASN A 72 2.88 -7.92 -13.08
C ASN A 72 1.71 -8.24 -14.01
N SER A 73 1.38 -9.52 -14.19
CA SER A 73 0.20 -9.92 -14.96
C SER A 73 -1.13 -9.50 -14.29
N LEU A 74 -1.14 -9.34 -12.97
CA LEU A 74 -2.31 -8.88 -12.21
C LEU A 74 -2.48 -7.36 -12.25
N MET A 75 -1.36 -6.61 -12.31
CA MET A 75 -1.36 -5.14 -12.29
C MET A 75 -1.81 -4.49 -13.60
N GLY A 76 -1.86 -5.25 -14.70
CA GLY A 76 -2.40 -4.76 -15.96
C GLY A 76 -1.65 -3.57 -16.56
N GLY A 77 -0.37 -3.74 -16.92
CA GLY A 77 0.38 -2.82 -17.79
C GLY A 77 0.70 -1.41 -17.27
N ASP A 78 -0.03 -0.89 -16.28
CA ASP A 78 0.12 0.46 -15.74
C ASP A 78 0.99 0.51 -14.47
N THR A 79 1.38 -0.64 -13.92
CA THR A 79 2.27 -0.73 -12.75
C THR A 79 3.22 -1.91 -12.91
N GLU A 80 4.51 -1.62 -12.89
CA GLU A 80 5.56 -2.65 -12.91
C GLU A 80 6.07 -2.92 -11.49
N LEU A 81 5.78 -4.10 -10.97
CA LEU A 81 6.32 -4.58 -9.70
C LEU A 81 7.73 -5.11 -9.92
N SER A 82 8.61 -4.81 -8.97
CA SER A 82 9.97 -5.34 -8.85
C SER A 82 10.13 -6.03 -7.51
N LEU A 83 10.77 -7.20 -7.55
CA LEU A 83 11.05 -7.93 -6.33
C LEU A 83 12.24 -7.28 -5.60
N ASN A 84 11.97 -6.63 -4.48
CA ASN A 84 12.97 -5.86 -3.74
C ASN A 84 13.69 -6.69 -2.67
N SER A 85 12.99 -7.62 -2.02
CA SER A 85 13.59 -8.47 -1.00
C SER A 85 12.79 -9.75 -0.79
N SER A 86 13.47 -10.88 -0.74
CA SER A 86 12.90 -12.17 -0.34
C SER A 86 13.38 -12.50 1.06
N THR A 87 12.47 -12.72 2.01
CA THR A 87 12.83 -13.17 3.35
C THR A 87 12.14 -14.50 3.63
N ALA A 88 12.93 -15.58 3.69
CA ALA A 88 12.42 -16.88 4.06
C ALA A 88 12.32 -17.01 5.58
N GLY A 89 11.22 -17.58 6.08
CA GLY A 89 11.06 -17.89 7.51
C GLY A 89 10.76 -16.68 8.39
N VAL A 90 10.11 -15.64 7.84
CA VAL A 90 9.58 -14.55 8.67
C VAL A 90 8.48 -15.13 9.54
N GLY A 91 8.63 -15.00 10.87
CA GLY A 91 7.60 -15.38 11.82
C GLY A 91 6.36 -14.52 11.61
N TYR A 92 5.18 -15.13 11.60
CA TYR A 92 3.91 -14.44 11.66
C TYR A 92 3.49 -14.28 13.12
N LEU A 93 2.85 -13.16 13.43
CA LEU A 93 2.32 -12.86 14.75
C LEU A 93 0.80 -12.94 14.71
N ALA A 94 0.22 -13.56 15.74
CA ALA A 94 -1.23 -13.57 15.92
C ALA A 94 -1.73 -12.18 16.29
N THR A 95 -2.93 -11.84 15.81
CA THR A 95 -3.61 -10.58 16.12
C THR A 95 -4.86 -10.81 16.95
N ASP A 96 -5.45 -9.71 17.43
CA ASP A 96 -6.72 -9.69 18.16
C ASP A 96 -7.93 -10.12 17.30
N VAL A 97 -7.73 -10.27 15.99
CA VAL A 97 -8.73 -10.74 15.03
C VAL A 97 -8.43 -12.17 14.59
N GLU A 98 -9.44 -13.04 14.66
CA GLU A 98 -9.32 -14.44 14.25
C GLU A 98 -8.97 -14.56 12.75
N ASN A 99 -8.06 -15.48 12.40
CA ASN A 99 -7.55 -15.72 11.05
C ASN A 99 -6.76 -14.56 10.43
N VAL A 100 -6.47 -13.50 11.19
CA VAL A 100 -5.66 -12.36 10.76
C VAL A 100 -4.30 -12.40 11.44
N TYR A 101 -3.26 -12.20 10.63
CA TYR A 101 -1.88 -12.32 11.05
C TYR A 101 -1.07 -11.14 10.58
N ALA A 102 -0.11 -10.73 11.41
CA ALA A 102 0.79 -9.63 11.13
C ALA A 102 2.21 -10.11 10.89
N ILE A 103 2.89 -9.51 9.93
CA ILE A 103 4.28 -9.75 9.60
C ILE A 103 5.01 -8.43 9.54
N LEU A 104 6.11 -8.32 10.29
CA LEU A 104 6.97 -7.14 10.23
C LEU A 104 7.75 -7.17 8.92
N MET A 105 7.53 -6.17 8.09
CA MET A 105 8.26 -6.01 6.83
C MET A 105 9.49 -5.12 7.04
N PRO A 106 10.65 -5.47 6.45
CA PRO A 106 11.86 -4.66 6.56
C PRO A 106 11.83 -3.37 5.72
N ASN A 107 10.89 -3.24 4.78
CA ASN A 107 10.81 -2.12 3.82
C ASN A 107 9.43 -1.44 3.87
N GLU A 108 9.33 -0.26 3.23
CA GLU A 108 8.13 0.58 3.13
C GLU A 108 6.87 -0.15 2.62
N PRO A 109 5.66 0.39 2.88
CA PRO A 109 4.40 -0.21 2.43
C PRO A 109 4.34 -0.36 0.91
N GLY A 110 3.84 -1.50 0.46
CA GLY A 110 3.74 -1.85 -0.96
C GLY A 110 3.12 -3.23 -1.16
N TYR A 111 3.37 -3.85 -2.31
CA TYR A 111 2.87 -5.21 -2.55
C TYR A 111 3.80 -6.27 -1.94
N TYR A 112 3.21 -7.34 -1.45
CA TYR A 112 3.95 -8.47 -0.91
C TYR A 112 3.27 -9.78 -1.27
N ILE A 113 4.08 -10.82 -1.44
CA ILE A 113 3.63 -12.17 -1.76
C ILE A 113 3.82 -13.03 -0.53
N VAL A 114 2.73 -13.62 -0.07
CA VAL A 114 2.76 -14.68 0.93
C VAL A 114 2.66 -16.01 0.18
N LYS A 115 3.64 -16.90 0.36
CA LYS A 115 3.65 -18.19 -0.33
C LYS A 115 3.88 -19.37 0.61
N ASN A 116 3.27 -20.49 0.23
CA ASN A 116 3.53 -21.81 0.82
C ASN A 116 3.97 -22.81 -0.27
N ALA A 117 4.04 -24.10 0.06
CA ALA A 117 4.51 -25.13 -0.87
C ALA A 117 3.65 -25.28 -2.15
N ASN A 118 2.41 -24.79 -2.11
CA ASN A 118 1.38 -25.04 -3.11
C ASN A 118 0.63 -23.79 -3.63
N PHE A 119 0.74 -22.64 -2.97
CA PHE A 119 -0.05 -21.44 -3.29
C PHE A 119 0.77 -20.16 -3.06
N TRP A 120 0.43 -19.14 -3.85
CA TRP A 120 0.97 -17.79 -3.77
C TRP A 120 -0.20 -16.81 -3.68
N GLY A 121 -0.18 -15.90 -2.71
CA GLY A 121 -1.14 -14.81 -2.56
C GLY A 121 -0.42 -13.47 -2.63
N LEU A 122 -0.86 -12.59 -3.51
CA LEU A 122 -0.37 -11.23 -3.66
C LEU A 122 -1.30 -10.29 -2.89
N PHE A 123 -0.72 -9.54 -1.97
CA PHE A 123 -1.42 -8.58 -1.13
C PHE A 123 -0.90 -7.17 -1.38
N GLU A 124 -1.79 -6.20 -1.28
CA GLU A 124 -1.47 -4.78 -1.33
C GLU A 124 -1.50 -4.20 0.08
N ASN A 125 -0.34 -3.76 0.57
CA ASN A 125 -0.25 -3.00 1.79
C ASN A 125 -0.48 -1.51 1.50
N THR A 126 -1.70 -1.07 1.78
CA THR A 126 -2.10 0.35 1.73
C THR A 126 -1.88 1.08 3.05
N GLY A 127 -1.43 0.37 4.09
CA GLY A 127 -1.14 0.90 5.41
C GLY A 127 0.06 1.84 5.41
N ALA A 128 0.10 2.79 6.34
CA ALA A 128 1.28 3.62 6.57
C ALA A 128 2.33 2.93 7.48
N SER A 129 2.02 1.72 7.95
CA SER A 129 2.84 0.90 8.85
C SER A 129 3.73 -0.06 8.05
N ASN A 130 4.91 -0.37 8.58
CA ASN A 130 5.79 -1.42 8.04
C ASN A 130 5.29 -2.84 8.38
N TRP A 131 3.98 -3.01 8.51
CA TRP A 131 3.33 -4.24 8.94
C TRP A 131 2.46 -4.75 7.80
N ALA A 132 2.74 -5.97 7.32
CA ALA A 132 1.84 -6.71 6.45
C ALA A 132 0.81 -7.43 7.30
N VAL A 133 -0.47 -7.11 7.13
CA VAL A 133 -1.58 -7.69 7.88
C VAL A 133 -2.48 -8.43 6.90
N PHE A 134 -2.42 -9.75 6.88
CA PHE A 134 -3.22 -10.54 5.93
C PHE A 134 -4.25 -11.40 6.66
N ASP A 135 -5.39 -11.59 5.98
CA ASP A 135 -6.50 -12.40 6.45
C ASP A 135 -6.54 -13.71 5.67
N THR A 136 -6.37 -14.82 6.38
CA THR A 136 -6.36 -16.16 5.79
C THR A 136 -7.73 -16.71 5.49
N SER A 137 -8.80 -16.12 6.04
CA SER A 137 -10.16 -16.46 5.64
C SER A 137 -10.48 -16.06 4.20
N LYS A 138 -9.74 -15.08 3.65
CA LYS A 138 -9.84 -14.64 2.25
C LYS A 138 -9.07 -15.52 1.28
N LEU A 139 -8.19 -16.38 1.78
CA LEU A 139 -7.38 -17.27 0.96
C LEU A 139 -8.10 -18.59 0.72
N SER A 140 -7.77 -19.26 -0.39
CA SER A 140 -8.29 -20.59 -0.68
C SER A 140 -7.99 -21.58 0.46
N SER A 141 -8.91 -22.51 0.71
CA SER A 141 -8.85 -23.49 1.83
C SER A 141 -7.57 -24.36 1.90
N GLY A 142 -6.78 -24.41 0.83
CA GLY A 142 -5.47 -25.07 0.79
C GLY A 142 -4.32 -24.20 1.31
N PHE A 143 -4.57 -22.93 1.61
CA PHE A 143 -3.65 -21.97 2.20
C PHE A 143 -3.72 -22.07 3.73
N GLN A 144 -3.23 -23.18 4.27
CA GLN A 144 -3.29 -23.45 5.71
C GLN A 144 -2.09 -22.89 6.45
N LEU A 145 -2.35 -22.06 7.46
CA LEU A 145 -1.36 -21.68 8.46
C LEU A 145 -1.16 -22.82 9.45
N GLY A 146 0.04 -23.40 9.50
CA GLY A 146 0.39 -24.34 10.58
C GLY A 146 1.20 -25.57 10.19
N GLU A 147 1.26 -25.96 8.90
CA GLU A 147 2.01 -27.18 8.49
C GLU A 147 3.45 -26.92 8.00
N GLY A 148 3.92 -25.66 7.97
CA GLY A 148 5.30 -25.36 7.60
C GLY A 148 5.67 -23.87 7.63
N PRO A 149 6.97 -23.55 7.48
CA PRO A 149 7.43 -22.16 7.42
C PRO A 149 6.96 -21.49 6.12
N PHE A 150 6.26 -20.37 6.25
CA PHE A 150 5.96 -19.52 5.11
C PHE A 150 7.23 -18.81 4.63
N GLN A 151 7.26 -18.55 3.34
CA GLN A 151 8.20 -17.58 2.77
C GLN A 151 7.39 -16.35 2.39
N VAL A 152 7.91 -15.18 2.74
CA VAL A 152 7.32 -13.91 2.35
C VAL A 152 8.30 -13.22 1.42
N ASP A 153 7.85 -12.99 0.20
CA ASP A 153 8.61 -12.22 -0.77
C ASP A 153 7.99 -10.84 -0.88
N HIS A 154 8.76 -9.81 -0.56
CA HIS A 154 8.34 -8.43 -0.76
C HIS A 154 8.55 -8.08 -2.23
N VAL A 155 7.47 -7.69 -2.90
CA VAL A 155 7.48 -7.25 -4.29
C VAL A 155 6.93 -5.83 -4.38
N SER A 156 7.77 -4.82 -4.30
CA SER A 156 7.30 -3.43 -4.38
C SER A 156 7.13 -2.97 -5.83
N GLY A 157 6.12 -2.16 -6.12
CA GLY A 157 6.02 -1.41 -7.37
C GLY A 157 7.21 -0.48 -7.58
N LEU A 158 7.81 -0.50 -8.78
CA LEU A 158 8.76 0.55 -9.20
C LEU A 158 8.07 1.91 -9.37
N ASP A 159 6.74 1.92 -9.44
CA ASP A 159 5.96 3.09 -9.86
C ASP A 159 5.35 3.91 -8.71
N ASN A 160 5.67 3.62 -7.44
CA ASN A 160 5.31 4.54 -6.35
C ASN A 160 6.27 5.73 -6.24
N VAL A 161 6.55 6.37 -7.38
CA VAL A 161 6.75 7.82 -7.36
C VAL A 161 5.36 8.45 -7.32
N SER A 162 4.66 8.26 -6.20
CA SER A 162 3.46 9.04 -5.92
C SER A 162 3.89 10.50 -6.11
N PRO A 163 3.29 11.27 -7.03
CA PRO A 163 3.72 12.63 -7.29
C PRO A 163 3.54 13.38 -5.98
N VAL A 164 4.65 13.59 -5.27
CA VAL A 164 4.71 14.31 -4.00
C VAL A 164 3.88 15.56 -4.22
N PRO A 165 2.75 15.74 -3.49
CA PRO A 165 1.95 16.93 -3.64
C PRO A 165 2.88 18.11 -3.45
N LEU A 166 3.12 18.85 -4.54
CA LEU A 166 4.03 20.00 -4.51
C LEU A 166 3.60 20.82 -3.30
N PRO A 167 4.51 21.10 -2.35
CA PRO A 167 4.15 21.80 -1.13
C PRO A 167 3.31 23.02 -1.50
N ALA A 168 2.18 23.23 -0.81
CA ALA A 168 1.26 24.34 -1.08
C ALA A 168 1.94 25.74 -1.08
N SER A 169 3.20 25.80 -0.65
CA SER A 169 4.09 26.94 -0.74
C SER A 169 4.56 27.30 -2.17
N MET A 170 4.64 26.37 -3.14
CA MET A 170 5.09 26.70 -4.51
C MET A 170 4.11 27.62 -5.26
N PRO A 171 2.79 27.35 -5.28
CA PRO A 171 1.81 28.27 -5.86
C PRO A 171 1.79 29.62 -5.13
N MET A 172 1.96 29.63 -3.81
CA MET A 172 2.03 30.86 -3.01
C MET A 172 3.27 31.70 -3.35
N MET A 173 4.43 31.08 -3.52
CA MET A 173 5.65 31.78 -3.91
C MET A 173 5.54 32.35 -5.33
N GLY A 174 4.92 31.61 -6.25
CA GLY A 174 4.58 32.11 -7.58
C GLY A 174 3.65 33.33 -7.54
N ALA A 175 2.57 33.26 -6.75
CA ALA A 175 1.62 34.36 -6.60
C ALA A 175 2.27 35.60 -5.96
N ALA A 176 3.13 35.42 -4.95
CA ALA A 176 3.85 36.51 -4.28
C ALA A 176 4.76 37.27 -5.25
N LEU A 177 5.48 36.55 -6.14
CA LEU A 177 6.34 37.17 -7.14
C LEU A 177 5.54 37.97 -8.18
N VAL A 178 4.39 37.46 -8.62
CA VAL A 178 3.50 38.20 -9.54
C VAL A 178 2.99 39.49 -8.92
N VAL A 179 2.56 39.45 -7.67
CA VAL A 179 2.14 40.65 -6.92
C VAL A 179 3.30 41.64 -6.78
N PHE A 180 4.50 41.16 -6.48
CA PHE A 180 5.68 42.01 -6.33
C PHE A 180 6.07 42.72 -7.63
N VAL A 181 6.05 41.99 -8.76
CA VAL A 181 6.31 42.56 -10.09
C VAL A 181 5.23 43.59 -10.47
N TRP A 182 3.96 43.31 -10.18
CA TRP A 182 2.86 44.24 -10.42
C TRP A 182 2.99 45.52 -9.59
N MET A 183 3.30 45.40 -8.30
CA MET A 183 3.56 46.54 -7.41
C MET A 183 4.73 47.39 -7.90
N ARG A 184 5.83 46.76 -8.34
CA ARG A 184 7.01 47.46 -8.88
C ARG A 184 6.67 48.25 -10.15
N LYS A 185 5.88 47.68 -11.07
CA LYS A 185 5.38 48.38 -12.27
C LYS A 185 4.50 49.56 -11.92
N ARG A 186 3.65 49.45 -10.89
CA ARG A 186 2.78 50.55 -10.45
C ARG A 186 3.57 51.69 -9.82
N MET A 187 4.58 51.39 -9.01
CA MET A 187 5.47 52.39 -8.41
C MET A 187 6.32 53.12 -9.46
N ALA A 188 6.82 52.43 -10.48
CA ALA A 188 7.55 53.06 -11.58
C ALA A 188 6.67 54.05 -12.37
N LYS A 189 5.40 53.69 -12.63
CA LYS A 189 4.44 54.61 -13.27
C LYS A 189 4.05 55.80 -12.40
N ALA A 190 4.01 55.64 -11.08
CA ALA A 190 3.73 56.73 -10.14
C ALA A 190 4.90 57.73 -10.07
N LYS A 191 6.15 57.24 -10.08
CA LYS A 191 7.35 58.11 -10.13
C LYS A 191 7.55 58.83 -11.47
N ALA A 192 7.04 58.29 -12.58
CA ALA A 192 7.10 58.94 -13.88
C ALA A 192 6.02 60.03 -14.10
N LYS A 193 5.09 60.19 -13.15
CA LYS A 193 4.00 61.19 -13.18
C LYS A 193 4.17 62.31 -12.14
N ALA A 194 5.18 62.22 -11.28
CA ALA A 194 5.60 63.26 -10.34
C ALA A 194 6.83 63.97 -10.91
#